data_AF-A0A1A0J672-F1
#
_entry.id   AF-A0A1A0J672-F1
#
_cell.length_a   1.000
_cell.length_b   1.000
_cell.length_c   1.000
_cell.angle_alpha   90.00
_cell.angle_beta   90.00
_cell.angle_gamma   90.00
#
_symmetry.space_group_name_H-M   'P 1'
#
loop_
_entity.id
_entity.type
_entity.pdbx_description
1 polymer ?
#
loop_
_entity_poly.entity_id
_entity_poly.type
_entity_poly.pdbx_seq_one_letter_code
_entity_poly.pdbx_strand_id
1 'polypeptide(L)'
;MPPMIDWEACGSVAYAEEVARALVQTCSEFDFDTLRTDPLGTLAESDQLDLVFEDELPADQCGGGYYRPQPPTIHLHVAMGRRNNFTVLHELGHHLQQQHLDWACVLMDLPSQQRRAVEEAVSNQVAVQVLMPLTDDDHHEVALHPADFMAGYYGRVNASRSATLQRAKDMLRSRSSRWLLAVADIDGVVITSDTTYDDLPPPKGLRQEGFRRLASEAWERPARGAFTEGIEYQTGSLLDCMYIEAAMDFSGQYVFIALRPTTVSGLGKIVYPDHECVDESCGEAFQPSRSEGRCDACASFRCPACHKCSCATTLRRTTICGDCCMEYSQAEMQSGHHECF
;
A
#
# COMPACT_ATOMS: atom_id res chain seq x y z
N MET A 1 7.08 -37.62 -8.00
CA MET A 1 5.70 -37.37 -8.44
C MET A 1 5.15 -36.26 -7.55
N PRO A 2 4.60 -35.18 -8.12
CA PRO A 2 3.87 -34.19 -7.32
C PRO A 2 2.76 -34.89 -6.53
N PRO A 3 2.45 -34.48 -5.29
CA PRO A 3 1.29 -35.00 -4.59
C PRO A 3 0.05 -34.75 -5.45
N MET A 4 -0.73 -35.81 -5.68
CA MET A 4 -1.98 -35.74 -6.41
C MET A 4 -2.98 -34.97 -5.52
N ILE A 5 -3.35 -33.76 -5.94
CA ILE A 5 -4.32 -32.93 -5.23
C ILE A 5 -5.69 -33.62 -5.25
N ASP A 6 -6.40 -33.54 -4.13
CA ASP A 6 -7.80 -33.96 -4.05
C ASP A 6 -8.70 -32.78 -4.42
N TRP A 7 -9.07 -32.68 -5.70
CA TRP A 7 -9.83 -31.55 -6.24
C TRP A 7 -11.17 -31.34 -5.52
N GLU A 8 -11.88 -32.42 -5.17
CA GLU A 8 -13.19 -32.35 -4.51
C GLU A 8 -13.13 -31.67 -3.14
N ALA A 9 -12.02 -31.86 -2.41
CA ALA A 9 -11.79 -31.20 -1.13
C ALA A 9 -11.46 -29.70 -1.25
N CYS A 10 -11.16 -29.21 -2.46
CA CYS A 10 -10.59 -27.88 -2.69
C CYS A 10 -11.62 -26.78 -3.03
N GLY A 11 -12.93 -27.04 -2.90
CA GLY A 11 -14.03 -26.10 -3.20
C GLY A 11 -14.16 -24.89 -2.26
N SER A 12 -13.05 -24.35 -1.76
CA SER A 12 -12.98 -23.28 -0.77
C SER A 12 -11.79 -22.35 -1.04
N VAL A 13 -11.95 -21.06 -0.70
CA VAL A 13 -10.89 -20.04 -0.82
C VAL A 13 -9.62 -20.43 -0.05
N ALA A 14 -9.75 -21.23 1.01
CA ALA A 14 -8.61 -21.69 1.80
C ALA A 14 -7.61 -22.55 0.99
N TYR A 15 -8.08 -23.21 -0.08
CA TYR A 15 -7.27 -24.07 -0.94
C TYR A 15 -6.82 -23.39 -2.23
N ALA A 16 -7.09 -22.09 -2.39
CA ALA A 16 -6.80 -21.38 -3.64
C ALA A 16 -5.32 -21.45 -4.06
N GLU A 17 -4.40 -21.43 -3.10
CA GLU A 17 -2.96 -21.56 -3.38
C GLU A 17 -2.61 -22.95 -3.93
N GLU A 18 -3.14 -24.01 -3.33
CA GLU A 18 -2.89 -25.39 -3.74
C GLU A 18 -3.48 -25.67 -5.12
N VAL A 19 -4.71 -25.22 -5.36
CA VAL A 19 -5.39 -25.31 -6.67
C VAL A 19 -4.60 -24.56 -7.74
N ALA A 20 -4.24 -23.30 -7.50
CA ALA A 20 -3.46 -22.51 -8.45
C ALA A 20 -2.11 -23.16 -8.77
N ARG A 21 -1.44 -23.74 -7.76
CA ARG A 21 -0.18 -24.46 -7.94
C ARG A 21 -0.37 -25.68 -8.82
N ALA A 22 -1.42 -26.46 -8.58
CA ALA A 22 -1.74 -27.62 -9.39
C ALA A 22 -2.05 -27.23 -10.85
N LEU A 23 -2.86 -26.19 -11.07
CA LEU A 23 -3.18 -25.68 -12.42
C LEU A 23 -1.92 -25.25 -13.19
N VAL A 24 -1.02 -24.52 -12.53
CA VAL A 24 0.26 -24.09 -13.14
C VAL A 24 1.16 -25.29 -13.46
N GLN A 25 1.19 -26.30 -12.58
CA GLN A 25 2.03 -27.49 -12.78
C GLN A 25 1.50 -28.46 -13.84
N THR A 26 0.18 -28.54 -14.02
CA THR A 26 -0.44 -29.45 -15.01
C THR A 26 -0.60 -28.81 -16.38
N CYS A 27 -0.54 -27.48 -16.48
CA CYS A 27 -0.59 -26.77 -17.74
C CYS A 27 0.73 -26.92 -18.51
N SER A 28 0.63 -27.36 -19.77
CA SER A 28 1.78 -27.52 -20.69
C SER A 28 1.78 -26.53 -21.86
N GLU A 29 0.74 -25.69 -21.94
CA GLU A 29 0.52 -24.75 -23.05
C GLU A 29 1.29 -23.44 -22.89
N PHE A 30 1.68 -23.10 -21.66
CA PHE A 30 2.39 -21.86 -21.35
C PHE A 30 3.74 -22.15 -20.69
N ASP A 31 4.76 -21.36 -21.07
CA ASP A 31 6.03 -21.31 -20.38
C ASP A 31 5.97 -20.33 -19.20
N PHE A 32 5.77 -20.87 -18.00
CA PHE A 32 5.65 -20.07 -16.79
C PHE A 32 6.95 -19.40 -16.34
N ASP A 33 8.13 -19.87 -16.79
CA ASP A 33 9.39 -19.19 -16.51
C ASP A 33 9.52 -17.92 -17.36
N THR A 34 9.11 -17.98 -18.63
CA THR A 34 9.04 -16.79 -19.48
C THR A 34 7.95 -15.81 -19.00
N LEU A 35 6.75 -16.32 -18.66
CA LEU A 35 5.65 -15.49 -18.10
C LEU A 35 6.05 -14.74 -16.83
N ARG A 36 6.94 -15.30 -16.00
CA ARG A 36 7.45 -14.62 -14.80
C ARG A 36 8.23 -13.34 -15.16
N THR A 37 8.97 -13.37 -16.25
CA THR A 37 9.85 -12.27 -16.68
C THR A 37 9.16 -11.25 -17.57
N ASP A 38 8.27 -11.69 -18.46
CA ASP A 38 7.53 -10.82 -19.38
C ASP A 38 6.11 -11.36 -19.63
N PRO A 39 5.18 -11.19 -18.68
CA PRO A 39 3.82 -11.73 -18.82
C PRO A 39 3.09 -11.16 -20.04
N LEU A 40 3.25 -9.85 -20.29
CA LEU A 40 2.55 -9.16 -21.36
C LEU A 40 3.10 -9.58 -22.73
N GLY A 41 4.42 -9.55 -22.92
CA GLY A 41 5.03 -9.98 -24.19
C GLY A 41 4.73 -11.44 -24.49
N THR A 42 4.88 -12.32 -23.50
CA THR A 42 4.62 -13.77 -23.68
C THR A 42 3.18 -14.06 -24.07
N LEU A 43 2.20 -13.40 -23.44
CA LEU A 43 0.79 -13.64 -23.76
C LEU A 43 0.34 -12.94 -25.05
N ALA A 44 0.96 -11.80 -25.41
CA ALA A 44 0.70 -11.14 -26.68
C ALA A 44 1.15 -11.98 -27.90
N GLU A 45 2.14 -12.85 -27.71
CA GLU A 45 2.67 -13.76 -28.74
C GLU A 45 2.09 -15.18 -28.68
N SER A 46 1.10 -15.43 -27.81
CA SER A 46 0.53 -16.77 -27.61
C SER A 46 -0.43 -17.15 -28.74
N ASP A 47 -0.33 -18.40 -29.21
CA ASP A 47 -1.33 -19.00 -30.11
C ASP A 47 -2.54 -19.61 -29.36
N GLN A 48 -2.52 -19.61 -28.02
CA GLN A 48 -3.53 -20.29 -27.18
C GLN A 48 -4.67 -19.36 -26.76
N LEU A 49 -4.41 -18.06 -26.70
CA LEU A 49 -5.41 -17.03 -26.40
C LEU A 49 -5.02 -15.70 -27.05
N ASP A 50 -6.02 -14.87 -27.31
CA ASP A 50 -5.82 -13.50 -27.80
C ASP A 50 -5.66 -12.52 -26.62
N LEU A 51 -4.77 -11.54 -26.75
CA LEU A 51 -4.64 -10.42 -25.80
C LEU A 51 -5.04 -9.10 -26.48
N VAL A 52 -6.06 -8.43 -25.93
CA VAL A 52 -6.61 -7.18 -26.44
C VAL A 52 -6.43 -6.06 -25.42
N PHE A 53 -5.84 -4.95 -25.84
CA PHE A 53 -5.68 -3.75 -25.02
C PHE A 53 -6.87 -2.80 -25.25
N GLU A 54 -7.50 -2.36 -24.16
CA GLU A 54 -8.63 -1.44 -24.19
C GLU A 54 -8.29 -0.15 -23.44
N ASP A 55 -8.42 1.00 -24.11
CA ASP A 55 -8.08 2.32 -23.55
C ASP A 55 -9.13 2.86 -22.57
N GLU A 56 -10.38 2.37 -22.64
CA GLU A 56 -11.50 2.84 -21.82
C GLU A 56 -12.11 1.72 -20.97
N LEU A 57 -12.26 1.96 -19.67
CA LEU A 57 -13.12 1.17 -18.81
C LEU A 57 -14.58 1.50 -19.13
N PRO A 58 -15.44 0.54 -19.51
CA PRO A 58 -16.88 0.76 -19.52
C PRO A 58 -17.31 1.25 -18.13
N ALA A 59 -18.16 2.29 -18.06
CA ALA A 59 -18.55 2.97 -16.80
C ALA A 59 -19.13 2.05 -15.71
N ASP A 60 -19.50 0.82 -16.10
CA ASP A 60 -20.18 -0.17 -15.27
C ASP A 60 -19.25 -1.33 -14.84
N GLN A 61 -17.99 -1.33 -15.29
CA GLN A 61 -17.00 -2.37 -15.00
C GLN A 61 -15.86 -1.81 -14.16
N CYS A 62 -15.66 -2.42 -12.98
CA CYS A 62 -14.59 -2.10 -12.06
C CYS A 62 -13.58 -3.26 -12.12
N GLY A 63 -12.39 -3.03 -12.67
CA GLY A 63 -11.37 -4.08 -12.84
C GLY A 63 -10.22 -3.61 -13.71
N GLY A 64 -9.08 -4.29 -13.67
CA GLY A 64 -7.96 -4.01 -14.58
C GLY A 64 -8.13 -4.66 -15.96
N GLY A 65 -9.07 -5.59 -16.12
CA GLY A 65 -9.27 -6.43 -17.29
C GLY A 65 -10.37 -7.46 -17.06
N TYR A 66 -10.64 -8.29 -18.07
CA TYR A 66 -11.57 -9.42 -18.01
C TYR A 66 -11.25 -10.50 -19.05
N TYR A 67 -11.54 -11.76 -18.73
CA TYR A 67 -11.40 -12.90 -19.63
C TYR A 67 -12.72 -13.28 -20.33
N ARG A 68 -12.66 -13.57 -21.65
CA ARG A 68 -13.73 -14.17 -22.44
C ARG A 68 -13.29 -15.54 -22.96
N PRO A 69 -14.12 -16.58 -22.86
CA PRO A 69 -13.69 -17.94 -23.20
C PRO A 69 -13.85 -18.35 -24.66
N GLN A 70 -14.60 -17.60 -25.47
CA GLN A 70 -14.88 -17.99 -26.85
C GLN A 70 -14.92 -16.80 -27.83
N PRO A 71 -13.88 -16.65 -28.69
CA PRO A 71 -12.58 -17.30 -28.57
C PRO A 71 -11.88 -16.92 -27.25
N PRO A 72 -10.95 -17.73 -26.72
CA PRO A 72 -10.19 -17.39 -25.52
C PRO A 72 -9.47 -16.04 -25.70
N THR A 73 -9.92 -15.01 -24.99
CA THR A 73 -9.45 -13.64 -25.14
C THR A 73 -9.32 -12.99 -23.77
N ILE A 74 -8.16 -12.40 -23.47
CA ILE A 74 -7.94 -11.53 -22.32
C ILE A 74 -8.08 -10.08 -22.79
N HIS A 75 -8.99 -9.34 -22.18
CA HIS A 75 -9.12 -7.89 -22.38
C HIS A 75 -8.45 -7.18 -21.21
N LEU A 76 -7.49 -6.31 -21.51
CA LEU A 76 -6.72 -5.57 -20.52
C LEU A 76 -6.98 -4.08 -20.64
N HIS A 77 -7.49 -3.48 -19.56
CA HIS A 77 -7.56 -2.03 -19.41
C HIS A 77 -6.20 -1.53 -18.93
N VAL A 78 -5.50 -0.79 -19.78
CA VAL A 78 -4.11 -0.43 -19.53
C VAL A 78 -3.99 0.46 -18.29
N ALA A 79 -3.37 -0.07 -17.23
CA ALA A 79 -2.91 0.71 -16.09
C ALA A 79 -1.42 1.02 -16.21
N MET A 80 -0.89 1.82 -15.28
CA MET A 80 0.53 2.16 -15.26
C MET A 80 1.38 1.02 -14.67
N GLY A 81 2.35 0.54 -15.47
CA GLY A 81 3.47 -0.28 -15.03
C GLY A 81 3.11 -1.70 -14.59
N ARG A 82 3.70 -2.16 -13.48
CA ARG A 82 3.65 -3.55 -12.99
C ARG A 82 2.26 -4.07 -12.57
N ARG A 83 1.22 -3.21 -12.56
CA ARG A 83 -0.15 -3.65 -12.28
C ARG A 83 -0.74 -4.48 -13.43
N ASN A 84 -0.38 -4.15 -14.67
CA ASN A 84 -0.83 -4.88 -15.85
C ASN A 84 -0.39 -6.34 -15.82
N ASN A 85 0.83 -6.59 -15.35
CA ASN A 85 1.37 -7.94 -15.17
C ASN A 85 0.51 -8.80 -14.24
N PHE A 86 0.04 -8.23 -13.13
CA PHE A 86 -0.83 -8.95 -12.21
C PHE A 86 -2.18 -9.23 -12.86
N THR A 87 -2.78 -8.22 -13.47
CA THR A 87 -4.09 -8.36 -14.12
C THR A 87 -4.05 -9.40 -15.23
N VAL A 88 -3.07 -9.34 -16.15
CA VAL A 88 -3.03 -10.29 -17.27
C VAL A 88 -2.85 -11.74 -16.79
N LEU A 89 -2.05 -11.96 -15.74
CA LEU A 89 -1.87 -13.29 -15.16
C LEU A 89 -3.07 -13.74 -14.30
N HIS A 90 -3.81 -12.80 -13.72
CA HIS A 90 -5.08 -13.09 -13.07
C HIS A 90 -6.09 -13.60 -14.10
N GLU A 91 -6.22 -12.92 -15.24
CA GLU A 91 -7.09 -13.37 -16.33
C GLU A 91 -6.62 -14.69 -16.96
N LEU A 92 -5.30 -14.91 -17.07
CA LEU A 92 -4.75 -16.22 -17.42
C LEU A 92 -5.19 -17.29 -16.41
N GLY A 93 -5.23 -16.96 -15.11
CA GLY A 93 -5.78 -17.83 -14.08
C GLY A 93 -7.23 -18.25 -14.36
N HIS A 94 -8.08 -17.35 -14.86
CA HIS A 94 -9.43 -17.71 -15.30
C HIS A 94 -9.42 -18.64 -16.50
N HIS A 95 -8.53 -18.40 -17.48
CA HIS A 95 -8.35 -19.30 -18.61
C HIS A 95 -7.97 -20.72 -18.17
N LEU A 96 -6.94 -20.86 -17.33
CA LEU A 96 -6.47 -22.16 -16.83
C LEU A 96 -7.57 -22.93 -16.09
N GLN A 97 -8.35 -22.22 -15.26
CA GLN A 97 -9.48 -22.83 -14.53
C GLN A 97 -10.54 -23.39 -15.47
N GLN A 98 -10.81 -22.74 -16.60
CA GLN A 98 -11.81 -23.20 -17.56
C GLN A 98 -11.34 -24.37 -18.44
N GLN A 99 -10.03 -24.53 -18.64
CA GLN A 99 -9.47 -25.65 -19.39
C GLN A 99 -9.31 -26.92 -18.54
N HIS A 100 -9.32 -26.81 -17.21
CA HIS A 100 -9.07 -27.94 -16.32
C HIS A 100 -10.35 -28.68 -15.92
N LEU A 101 -10.62 -29.84 -16.54
CA LEU A 101 -11.87 -30.59 -16.40
C LEU A 101 -12.23 -30.96 -14.95
N ASP A 102 -11.30 -31.54 -14.19
CA ASP A 102 -11.59 -31.96 -12.80
C ASP A 102 -11.94 -30.76 -11.91
N TRP A 103 -11.33 -29.60 -12.18
CA TRP A 103 -11.59 -28.38 -11.43
C TRP A 103 -12.93 -27.77 -11.82
N ALA A 104 -13.26 -27.79 -13.11
CA ALA A 104 -14.55 -27.35 -13.60
C ALA A 104 -15.71 -28.15 -12.96
N CYS A 105 -15.54 -29.45 -12.72
CA CYS A 105 -16.50 -30.26 -11.98
C CYS A 105 -16.72 -29.74 -10.56
N VAL A 106 -15.66 -29.49 -9.81
CA VAL A 106 -15.74 -28.91 -8.45
C VAL A 106 -16.48 -27.58 -8.46
N LEU A 107 -16.15 -26.69 -9.40
CA LEU A 107 -16.79 -25.38 -9.52
C LEU A 107 -18.29 -25.46 -9.85
N MET A 108 -18.73 -26.48 -10.60
CA MET A 108 -20.15 -26.67 -10.92
C MET A 108 -21.00 -27.03 -9.70
N ASP A 109 -20.39 -27.69 -8.69
CA ASP A 109 -21.08 -28.09 -7.47
C ASP A 109 -21.18 -26.97 -6.43
N LEU A 110 -20.46 -25.86 -6.64
CA LEU A 110 -20.46 -24.72 -5.72
C LEU A 110 -21.63 -23.74 -5.97
N PRO A 111 -22.24 -23.17 -4.90
CA PRO A 111 -23.16 -22.06 -5.03
C PRO A 111 -22.51 -20.85 -5.72
N SER A 112 -23.26 -20.10 -6.54
CA SER A 112 -22.72 -19.04 -7.40
C SER A 112 -21.81 -18.02 -6.70
N GLN A 113 -22.18 -17.56 -5.50
CA GLN A 113 -21.38 -16.61 -4.73
C GLN A 113 -20.06 -17.22 -4.23
N GLN A 114 -20.11 -18.46 -3.76
CA GLN A 114 -18.92 -19.19 -3.29
C GLN A 114 -18.01 -19.53 -4.47
N ARG A 115 -18.59 -20.02 -5.56
CA ARG A 115 -17.89 -20.29 -6.81
C ARG A 115 -17.09 -19.08 -7.26
N ARG A 116 -17.73 -17.90 -7.37
CA ARG A 116 -17.04 -16.67 -7.78
C ARG A 116 -15.90 -16.33 -6.83
N ALA A 117 -16.11 -16.40 -5.52
CA ALA A 117 -15.06 -16.11 -4.54
C ALA A 117 -13.85 -17.06 -4.67
N VAL A 118 -14.12 -18.35 -4.94
CA VAL A 118 -13.09 -19.37 -5.15
C VAL A 118 -12.35 -19.13 -6.48
N GLU A 119 -13.07 -18.89 -7.58
CA GLU A 119 -12.49 -18.61 -8.90
C GLU A 119 -11.54 -17.40 -8.86
N GLU A 120 -11.97 -16.31 -8.23
CA GLU A 120 -11.18 -15.08 -8.05
C GLU A 120 -9.95 -15.32 -7.17
N ALA A 121 -10.10 -16.09 -6.09
CA ALA A 121 -9.00 -16.41 -5.20
C ALA A 121 -7.94 -17.27 -5.91
N VAL A 122 -8.36 -18.26 -6.70
CA VAL A 122 -7.46 -19.11 -7.49
C VAL A 122 -6.75 -18.29 -8.56
N SER A 123 -7.47 -17.45 -9.32
CA SER A 123 -6.86 -16.54 -10.31
C SER A 123 -5.82 -15.61 -9.71
N ASN A 124 -6.12 -15.02 -8.55
CA ASN A 124 -5.16 -14.22 -7.80
C ASN A 124 -3.91 -15.03 -7.42
N GLN A 125 -4.08 -16.28 -6.98
CA GLN A 125 -2.96 -17.13 -6.60
C GLN A 125 -2.11 -17.58 -7.80
N VAL A 126 -2.71 -17.78 -8.98
CA VAL A 126 -1.95 -18.01 -10.22
C VAL A 126 -1.03 -16.81 -10.48
N ALA A 127 -1.57 -15.59 -10.48
CA ALA A 127 -0.77 -14.38 -10.70
C ALA A 127 0.35 -14.21 -9.66
N VAL A 128 0.05 -14.46 -8.37
CA VAL A 128 1.03 -14.38 -7.28
C VAL A 128 2.14 -15.43 -7.46
N GLN A 129 1.81 -16.68 -7.75
CA GLN A 129 2.81 -17.75 -7.86
C GLN A 129 3.75 -17.56 -9.05
N VAL A 130 3.24 -17.01 -10.15
CA VAL A 130 4.04 -16.72 -11.34
C VAL A 130 4.93 -15.49 -11.13
N LEU A 131 4.36 -14.36 -10.68
CA LEU A 131 5.11 -13.09 -10.53
C LEU A 131 6.01 -13.04 -9.30
N MET A 132 5.60 -13.74 -8.24
CA MET A 132 6.15 -13.58 -6.89
C MET A 132 6.55 -14.95 -6.32
N PRO A 133 7.47 -15.68 -6.98
CA PRO A 133 7.99 -16.91 -6.44
C PRO A 133 8.72 -16.63 -5.12
N LEU A 134 8.70 -17.61 -4.22
CA LEU A 134 9.41 -17.56 -2.95
C LEU A 134 10.48 -18.66 -2.92
N THR A 135 11.55 -18.39 -2.20
CA THR A 135 12.63 -19.33 -1.87
C THR A 135 12.68 -19.56 -0.35
N ASP A 136 13.39 -20.60 0.08
CA ASP A 136 13.57 -20.85 1.53
C ASP A 136 14.33 -19.71 2.22
N ASP A 137 15.25 -19.05 1.52
CA ASP A 137 16.01 -17.90 2.02
C ASP A 137 15.09 -16.70 2.27
N ASP A 138 14.09 -16.48 1.40
CA ASP A 138 13.09 -15.41 1.55
C ASP A 138 12.35 -15.50 2.88
N HIS A 139 12.03 -16.74 3.28
CA HIS A 139 11.36 -17.00 4.54
C HIS A 139 12.23 -16.63 5.75
N HIS A 140 13.54 -16.82 5.67
CA HIS A 140 14.44 -16.42 6.74
C HIS A 140 14.63 -14.91 6.77
N GLU A 141 14.86 -14.30 5.60
CA GLU A 141 15.12 -12.87 5.45
C GLU A 141 13.95 -12.02 5.96
N VAL A 142 12.71 -12.32 5.53
CA VAL A 142 11.53 -11.55 5.94
C VAL A 142 11.29 -11.60 7.46
N ALA A 143 11.69 -12.67 8.13
CA ALA A 143 11.48 -12.81 9.58
C ALA A 143 12.44 -11.94 10.39
N LEU A 144 13.64 -11.70 9.87
CA LEU A 144 14.68 -10.91 10.53
C LEU A 144 14.64 -9.45 10.12
N HIS A 145 14.53 -9.21 8.82
CA HIS A 145 14.63 -7.90 8.18
C HIS A 145 13.53 -7.70 7.13
N PRO A 146 12.27 -7.45 7.56
CA PRO A 146 11.15 -7.37 6.62
C PRO A 146 11.27 -6.22 5.62
N ALA A 147 11.86 -5.07 6.00
CA ALA A 147 11.96 -3.94 5.09
C ALA A 147 13.03 -4.20 4.01
N ASP A 148 14.19 -4.74 4.42
CA ASP A 148 15.23 -5.14 3.48
C ASP A 148 14.74 -6.23 2.54
N PHE A 149 14.06 -7.25 3.09
CA PHE A 149 13.40 -8.27 2.29
C PHE A 149 12.47 -7.64 1.26
N MET A 150 11.57 -6.74 1.66
CA MET A 150 10.65 -6.09 0.73
C MET A 150 11.37 -5.30 -0.36
N ALA A 151 12.42 -4.54 -0.01
CA ALA A 151 13.21 -3.77 -0.97
C ALA A 151 13.94 -4.68 -1.98
N GLY A 152 14.65 -5.70 -1.49
CA GLY A 152 15.33 -6.68 -2.32
C GLY A 152 14.37 -7.52 -3.15
N TYR A 153 13.24 -7.91 -2.59
CA TYR A 153 12.21 -8.72 -3.25
C TYR A 153 11.59 -7.95 -4.40
N TYR A 154 11.22 -6.69 -4.17
CA TYR A 154 10.70 -5.79 -5.20
C TYR A 154 11.68 -5.60 -6.38
N GLY A 155 12.99 -5.62 -6.11
CA GLY A 155 14.04 -5.56 -7.15
C GLY A 155 14.13 -6.80 -8.03
N ARG A 156 13.76 -7.99 -7.53
CA ARG A 156 13.84 -9.26 -8.27
C ARG A 156 12.52 -9.74 -8.88
N VAL A 157 11.39 -9.16 -8.50
CA VAL A 157 10.06 -9.55 -9.02
C VAL A 157 9.42 -8.46 -9.87
N ASN A 158 8.56 -8.87 -10.81
CA ASN A 158 7.79 -7.98 -11.67
C ASN A 158 6.44 -7.54 -11.06
N ALA A 159 6.37 -7.49 -9.74
CA ALA A 159 5.18 -7.09 -8.99
C ALA A 159 5.26 -5.66 -8.44
N SER A 160 4.11 -5.10 -8.08
CA SER A 160 4.02 -3.75 -7.48
C SER A 160 4.52 -3.73 -6.03
N ARG A 161 4.90 -2.56 -5.51
CA ARG A 161 5.31 -2.38 -4.10
C ARG A 161 4.23 -2.82 -3.11
N SER A 162 2.96 -2.53 -3.42
CA SER A 162 1.83 -2.98 -2.62
C SER A 162 1.72 -4.51 -2.61
N ALA A 163 1.93 -5.17 -3.75
CA ALA A 163 1.95 -6.63 -3.80
C ALA A 163 3.13 -7.20 -2.98
N THR A 164 4.33 -6.63 -3.10
CA THR A 164 5.50 -7.01 -2.29
C THR A 164 5.22 -6.89 -0.79
N LEU A 165 4.59 -5.79 -0.35
CA LEU A 165 4.18 -5.62 1.04
C LEU A 165 3.18 -6.69 1.49
N GLN A 166 2.16 -6.98 0.67
CA GLN A 166 1.17 -8.01 0.99
C GLN A 166 1.83 -9.39 1.09
N ARG A 167 2.76 -9.72 0.20
CA ARG A 167 3.50 -10.99 0.25
C ARG A 167 4.32 -11.11 1.53
N ALA A 168 5.04 -10.06 1.91
CA ALA A 168 5.79 -10.03 3.17
C ALA A 168 4.85 -10.21 4.38
N LYS A 169 3.70 -9.53 4.37
CA LYS A 169 2.67 -9.66 5.42
C LYS A 169 2.19 -11.11 5.58
N ASP A 170 1.85 -11.77 4.47
CA ASP A 170 1.35 -13.14 4.50
C ASP A 170 2.41 -14.11 5.05
N MET A 171 3.67 -13.94 4.66
CA MET A 171 4.79 -14.71 5.21
C MET A 171 4.99 -14.48 6.72
N LEU A 172 4.76 -13.26 7.21
CA LEU A 172 4.90 -12.92 8.63
C LEU A 172 3.71 -13.38 9.48
N ARG A 173 2.49 -13.36 8.94
CA ARG A 173 1.27 -13.82 9.64
C ARG A 173 1.37 -15.28 10.06
N SER A 174 1.96 -16.13 9.22
CA SER A 174 2.19 -17.55 9.54
C SER A 174 3.06 -17.78 10.79
N ARG A 175 3.75 -16.74 11.28
CA ARG A 175 4.70 -16.81 12.39
C ARG A 175 4.25 -16.07 13.64
N SER A 176 2.99 -15.62 13.71
CA SER A 176 2.47 -14.84 14.85
C SER A 176 3.33 -13.62 15.21
N SER A 177 4.07 -13.08 14.25
CA SER A 177 4.96 -11.94 14.45
C SER A 177 4.18 -10.65 14.29
N ARG A 178 4.34 -9.71 15.23
CA ARG A 178 3.62 -8.42 15.24
C ARG A 178 4.41 -7.35 14.48
N TRP A 179 3.95 -7.03 13.27
CA TRP A 179 4.57 -6.05 12.39
C TRP A 179 3.51 -5.13 11.78
N LEU A 180 3.81 -3.84 11.78
CA LEU A 180 3.19 -2.85 10.90
C LEU A 180 4.11 -2.67 9.71
N LEU A 181 3.57 -2.78 8.50
CA LEU A 181 4.33 -2.62 7.27
C LEU A 181 3.82 -1.39 6.53
N ALA A 182 4.70 -0.65 5.89
CA ALA A 182 4.34 0.48 5.06
C ALA A 182 5.26 0.65 3.86
N VAL A 183 4.73 1.28 2.83
CA VAL A 183 5.49 1.88 1.73
C VAL A 183 5.20 3.36 1.76
N ALA A 184 6.26 4.17 1.81
CA ALA A 184 6.14 5.63 1.71
C ALA A 184 7.01 6.15 0.56
N ASP A 185 6.68 7.33 0.05
CA ASP A 185 7.62 8.08 -0.79
C ASP A 185 8.72 8.75 0.04
N ILE A 186 9.68 9.38 -0.63
CA ILE A 186 10.80 10.10 0.01
C ILE A 186 10.36 11.28 0.88
N ASP A 187 9.16 11.83 0.66
CA ASP A 187 8.60 12.91 1.48
C ASP A 187 7.85 12.37 2.72
N GLY A 188 7.87 11.05 2.93
CA GLY A 188 7.23 10.36 4.04
C GLY A 188 5.73 10.17 3.87
N VAL A 189 5.16 10.37 2.68
CA VAL A 189 3.74 10.14 2.41
C VAL A 189 3.48 8.65 2.25
N VAL A 190 2.60 8.10 3.07
CA VAL A 190 2.26 6.67 3.04
C VAL A 190 1.46 6.34 1.78
N ILE A 191 2.02 5.50 0.92
CA ILE A 191 1.38 5.00 -0.31
C ILE A 191 0.43 3.84 -0.01
N THR A 192 0.89 2.93 0.84
CA THR A 192 0.12 1.77 1.29
C THR A 192 0.72 1.25 2.59
N SER A 193 -0.09 0.56 3.38
CA SER A 193 0.33 -0.01 4.64
C SER A 193 -0.59 -1.15 5.03
N ASP A 194 -0.13 -1.99 5.94
CA ASP A 194 -0.93 -3.08 6.50
C ASP A 194 -0.30 -3.55 7.82
N THR A 195 -1.00 -4.43 8.52
CA THR A 195 -0.60 -4.98 9.80
C THR A 195 -0.80 -6.50 9.84
N THR A 196 0.06 -7.17 10.60
CA THR A 196 -0.09 -8.59 10.93
C THR A 196 -0.88 -8.81 12.23
N TYR A 197 -1.30 -7.73 12.91
CA TYR A 197 -1.95 -7.77 14.21
C TYR A 197 -2.92 -6.59 14.41
N ASP A 198 -3.42 -6.39 15.64
CA ASP A 198 -4.58 -5.52 15.89
C ASP A 198 -4.31 -4.01 15.87
N ASP A 199 -3.05 -3.55 15.99
CA ASP A 199 -2.75 -2.12 15.90
C ASP A 199 -3.03 -1.60 14.49
N LEU A 200 -3.53 -0.36 14.39
CA LEU A 200 -3.80 0.27 13.11
C LEU A 200 -2.50 0.47 12.32
N PRO A 201 -2.49 0.20 11.00
CA PRO A 201 -1.34 0.49 10.18
C PRO A 201 -1.21 2.00 9.92
N PRO A 202 -0.02 2.49 9.54
CA PRO A 202 0.19 3.89 9.16
C PRO A 202 -0.83 4.36 8.12
N PRO A 203 -1.52 5.49 8.31
CA PRO A 203 -2.63 5.87 7.45
C PRO A 203 -2.18 6.28 6.05
N LYS A 204 -2.78 5.66 5.02
CA LYS A 204 -2.53 5.98 3.61
C LYS A 204 -2.82 7.46 3.30
N GLY A 205 -1.94 8.08 2.52
CA GLY A 205 -2.02 9.47 2.09
C GLY A 205 -1.56 10.48 3.14
N LEU A 206 -1.30 10.05 4.38
CA LEU A 206 -0.78 10.95 5.40
C LEU A 206 0.74 10.98 5.37
N ARG A 207 1.31 12.18 5.50
CA ARG A 207 2.75 12.37 5.67
C ARG A 207 3.16 12.02 7.10
N GLN A 208 4.21 11.23 7.22
CA GLN A 208 4.85 10.87 8.49
C GLN A 208 6.27 11.46 8.51
N GLU A 209 6.53 12.40 9.42
CA GLU A 209 7.83 13.07 9.48
C GLU A 209 8.97 12.08 9.79
N GLY A 210 8.71 11.10 10.66
CA GLY A 210 9.65 10.02 10.92
C GLY A 210 10.00 9.20 9.67
N PHE A 211 9.05 9.01 8.74
CA PHE A 211 9.30 8.28 7.50
C PHE A 211 10.15 9.09 6.51
N ARG A 212 9.97 10.41 6.46
CA ARG A 212 10.82 11.31 5.66
C ARG A 212 12.27 11.27 6.12
N ARG A 213 12.51 11.32 7.43
CA ARG A 213 13.85 11.15 8.01
C ARG A 213 14.43 9.79 7.64
N LEU A 214 13.66 8.72 7.82
CA LEU A 214 14.11 7.36 7.53
C LEU A 214 14.38 7.13 6.05
N ALA A 215 13.62 7.73 5.13
CA ALA A 215 13.92 7.66 3.70
C ALA A 215 15.30 8.27 3.40
N SER A 216 15.65 9.36 4.08
CA SER A 216 16.97 10.00 3.95
C SER A 216 18.10 9.11 4.51
N GLU A 217 17.88 8.48 5.67
CA GLU A 217 18.86 7.57 6.28
C GLU A 217 19.02 6.26 5.50
N ALA A 218 17.92 5.75 4.95
CA ALA A 218 17.86 4.50 4.20
C ALA A 218 18.54 4.60 2.82
N TRP A 219 18.89 5.81 2.38
CA TRP A 219 19.48 6.08 1.06
C TRP A 219 20.80 5.35 0.81
N GLU A 220 21.68 5.33 1.82
CA GLU A 220 23.00 4.69 1.71
C GLU A 220 22.98 3.24 2.20
N ARG A 221 22.14 2.94 3.18
CA ARG A 221 22.04 1.63 3.83
C ARG A 221 20.72 1.53 4.59
N PRO A 222 20.21 0.31 4.85
CA PRO A 222 19.04 0.13 5.70
C PRO A 222 19.14 0.88 7.04
N ALA A 223 18.09 1.63 7.38
CA ALA A 223 17.98 2.37 8.63
C ALA A 223 17.24 1.52 9.66
N ARG A 224 17.79 1.43 10.88
CA ARG A 224 17.29 0.56 11.94
C ARG A 224 17.47 1.19 13.30
N GLY A 225 16.45 1.17 14.14
CA GLY A 225 16.58 1.71 15.49
C GLY A 225 15.28 1.88 16.25
N ALA A 226 15.40 2.50 17.42
CA ALA A 226 14.24 2.99 18.15
C ALA A 226 13.54 4.08 17.34
N PHE A 227 12.22 4.05 17.30
CA PHE A 227 11.37 5.00 16.62
C PHE A 227 10.56 5.78 17.64
N THR A 228 10.95 7.04 17.83
CA THR A 228 10.42 7.92 18.88
C THR A 228 9.49 8.99 18.33
N GLU A 229 9.49 9.21 17.02
CA GLU A 229 8.57 10.14 16.35
C GLU A 229 7.12 9.63 16.38
N GLY A 230 6.95 8.31 16.41
CA GLY A 230 5.66 7.66 16.41
C GLY A 230 4.92 7.74 15.06
N ILE A 231 3.82 7.00 14.96
CA ILE A 231 2.91 7.03 13.81
C ILE A 231 1.74 7.94 14.13
N GLU A 232 1.59 9.01 13.37
CA GLU A 232 0.49 9.96 13.50
C GLU A 232 -0.75 9.46 12.76
N TYR A 233 -1.91 9.54 13.42
CA TYR A 233 -3.21 9.24 12.83
C TYR A 233 -3.99 10.51 12.51
N GLN A 234 -5.04 10.36 11.70
CA GLN A 234 -5.93 11.47 11.35
C GLN A 234 -6.58 12.12 12.58
N THR A 235 -6.86 11.31 13.61
CA THR A 235 -7.37 11.72 14.93
C THR A 235 -6.36 12.53 15.75
N GLY A 236 -5.09 12.57 15.34
CA GLY A 236 -3.99 13.24 16.04
C GLY A 236 -3.39 12.40 17.17
N SER A 237 -3.85 11.16 17.36
CA SER A 237 -3.12 10.22 18.21
C SER A 237 -1.80 9.82 17.56
N LEU A 238 -0.81 9.50 18.39
CA LEU A 238 0.51 8.98 18.01
C LEU A 238 0.69 7.56 18.54
N LEU A 239 1.11 6.61 17.70
CA LEU A 239 1.61 5.31 18.13
C LEU A 239 3.12 5.37 18.33
N ASP A 240 3.57 5.34 19.58
CA ASP A 240 4.97 5.48 19.98
C ASP A 240 5.55 4.15 20.53
N CYS A 241 6.82 4.14 20.92
CA CYS A 241 7.57 3.03 21.52
C CYS A 241 7.78 1.84 20.57
N MET A 242 8.07 2.16 19.31
CA MET A 242 8.28 1.20 18.24
C MET A 242 9.78 1.02 17.94
N TYR A 243 10.14 -0.15 17.44
CA TYR A 243 11.38 -0.37 16.70
C TYR A 243 11.05 -0.31 15.23
N ILE A 244 11.90 0.35 14.45
CA ILE A 244 11.71 0.53 13.01
C ILE A 244 12.88 -0.02 12.22
N GLU A 245 12.55 -0.57 11.07
CA GLU A 245 13.45 -0.87 9.97
C GLU A 245 12.92 -0.17 8.71
N ALA A 246 13.81 0.43 7.95
CA ALA A 246 13.50 1.08 6.69
C ALA A 246 14.59 0.79 5.65
N ALA A 247 14.15 0.48 4.43
CA ALA A 247 15.02 0.17 3.30
C ALA A 247 14.52 0.86 2.04
N MET A 248 15.41 1.52 1.31
CA MET A 248 15.07 2.13 0.04
C MET A 248 14.81 1.05 -1.02
N ASP A 249 13.82 1.29 -1.85
CA ASP A 249 13.59 0.45 -3.02
C ASP A 249 14.67 0.64 -4.09
N PHE A 250 14.72 -0.27 -5.07
CA PHE A 250 15.73 -0.20 -6.14
C PHE A 250 15.63 1.07 -7.00
N SER A 251 14.49 1.76 -7.01
CA SER A 251 14.28 2.97 -7.80
C SER A 251 14.78 4.23 -7.11
N GLY A 252 15.03 4.17 -5.80
CA GLY A 252 15.38 5.34 -4.98
C GLY A 252 14.22 6.33 -4.81
N GLN A 253 12.97 5.92 -5.02
CA GLN A 253 11.82 6.84 -4.93
C GLN A 253 10.88 6.51 -3.78
N TYR A 254 10.99 5.30 -3.23
CA TYR A 254 10.13 4.83 -2.17
C TYR A 254 10.95 4.09 -1.13
N VAL A 255 10.47 4.14 0.11
CA VAL A 255 11.03 3.43 1.25
C VAL A 255 10.03 2.36 1.71
N PHE A 256 10.52 1.15 1.86
CA PHE A 256 9.82 0.08 2.57
C PHE A 256 10.10 0.21 4.06
N ILE A 257 9.07 0.06 4.88
CA ILE A 257 9.13 0.30 6.32
C ILE A 257 8.48 -0.89 7.03
N ALA A 258 9.13 -1.35 8.09
CA ALA A 258 8.62 -2.35 9.01
C ALA A 258 8.77 -1.86 10.45
N LEU A 259 7.66 -1.77 11.18
CA LEU A 259 7.63 -1.40 12.60
C LEU A 259 7.16 -2.58 13.44
N ARG A 260 7.69 -2.67 14.65
CA ARG A 260 7.18 -3.57 15.69
C ARG A 260 7.27 -2.92 17.07
N PRO A 261 6.45 -3.33 18.04
CA PRO A 261 6.62 -2.91 19.41
C PRO A 261 8.03 -3.28 19.92
N THR A 262 8.60 -2.41 20.76
CA THR A 262 9.94 -2.64 21.37
C THR A 262 10.01 -3.84 22.32
N THR A 263 8.86 -4.38 22.74
CA THR A 263 8.77 -5.59 23.56
C THR A 263 7.99 -6.69 22.82
N VAL A 264 8.41 -7.95 22.99
CA VAL A 264 7.90 -9.12 22.23
C VAL A 264 6.38 -9.30 22.38
N SER A 265 5.82 -8.97 23.54
CA SER A 265 4.36 -9.01 23.81
C SER A 265 3.71 -7.63 23.89
N GLY A 266 4.46 -6.58 23.60
CA GLY A 266 3.98 -5.20 23.70
C GLY A 266 2.93 -4.86 22.64
N LEU A 267 2.23 -3.77 22.92
CA LEU A 267 1.49 -2.98 21.94
C LEU A 267 2.24 -1.65 21.79
N GLY A 268 2.09 -0.98 20.66
CA GLY A 268 2.56 0.40 20.57
C GLY A 268 1.79 1.27 21.59
N LYS A 269 2.42 2.34 22.07
CA LYS A 269 1.79 3.22 23.05
C LYS A 269 1.05 4.33 22.35
N ILE A 270 -0.28 4.37 22.48
CA ILE A 270 -1.07 5.49 21.97
C ILE A 270 -0.92 6.69 22.90
N VAL A 271 -0.46 7.82 22.35
CA VAL A 271 -0.30 9.11 23.03
C VAL A 271 -1.10 10.18 22.29
N TYR A 272 -1.59 11.18 23.03
CA TYR A 272 -2.26 12.34 22.48
C TYR A 272 -1.38 13.57 22.77
N PRO A 273 -0.52 13.99 21.82
CA PRO A 273 0.36 15.13 22.03
C PRO A 273 -0.46 16.42 22.17
N ASP A 274 0.03 17.34 23.00
CA ASP A 274 -0.49 18.69 23.03
C ASP A 274 0.06 19.46 21.82
N HIS A 275 -0.81 20.20 21.13
CA HIS A 275 -0.46 21.09 20.03
C HIS A 275 -0.56 22.52 20.50
N GLU A 276 0.43 23.34 20.16
CA GLU A 276 0.37 24.77 20.38
C GLU A 276 -0.32 25.46 19.19
N CYS A 277 -1.16 26.45 19.50
CA CYS A 277 -1.75 27.29 18.47
C CYS A 277 -0.67 28.06 17.73
N VAL A 278 -0.65 27.91 16.41
CA VAL A 278 0.25 28.63 15.49
C VAL A 278 0.02 30.15 15.42
N ASP A 279 -1.08 30.64 15.97
CA ASP A 279 -1.29 32.07 16.15
C ASP A 279 -0.71 32.50 17.50
N GLU A 280 0.41 33.22 17.46
CA GLU A 280 1.10 33.75 18.64
C GLU A 280 0.17 34.58 19.55
N SER A 281 -0.87 35.20 18.98
CA SER A 281 -1.85 35.96 19.76
C SER A 281 -2.84 35.08 20.54
N CYS A 282 -3.04 33.84 20.11
CA CYS A 282 -3.87 32.87 20.80
C CYS A 282 -3.08 32.12 21.86
N GLY A 283 -1.90 31.57 21.52
CA GLY A 283 -1.00 30.88 22.45
C GLY A 283 -1.58 29.63 23.15
N GLU A 284 -2.78 29.18 22.78
CA GLU A 284 -3.46 28.07 23.46
C GLU A 284 -2.82 26.73 23.08
N ALA A 285 -2.54 25.90 24.10
CA ALA A 285 -2.18 24.50 23.91
C ALA A 285 -3.44 23.63 23.94
N PHE A 286 -3.61 22.74 22.97
CA PHE A 286 -4.81 21.91 22.83
C PHE A 286 -4.49 20.50 22.33
N GLN A 287 -5.33 19.55 22.71
CA GLN A 287 -5.28 18.20 22.15
C GLN A 287 -6.12 18.09 20.87
N PRO A 288 -5.73 17.25 19.90
CA PRO A 288 -6.47 17.05 18.66
C PRO A 288 -7.93 16.64 18.86
N SER A 289 -8.21 15.91 19.93
CA SER A 289 -9.57 15.50 20.33
C SER A 289 -10.53 16.66 20.59
N ARG A 290 -10.00 17.86 20.86
CA ARG A 290 -10.79 19.09 21.07
C ARG A 290 -10.90 19.92 19.78
N SER A 291 -10.15 19.59 18.74
CA SER A 291 -10.15 20.30 17.46
C SER A 291 -11.37 19.93 16.61
N GLU A 292 -11.81 20.85 15.75
CA GLU A 292 -12.80 20.60 14.70
C GLU A 292 -12.24 19.79 13.52
N GLY A 293 -10.99 19.34 13.62
CA GLY A 293 -10.31 18.54 12.62
C GLY A 293 -9.17 19.28 11.92
N ARG A 294 -8.61 18.63 10.90
CA ARG A 294 -7.50 19.16 10.09
C ARG A 294 -8.03 20.10 9.01
N CYS A 295 -7.22 21.10 8.67
CA CYS A 295 -7.52 21.96 7.53
C CYS A 295 -7.21 21.26 6.21
N ASP A 296 -8.13 21.31 5.24
CA ASP A 296 -7.94 20.68 3.92
C ASP A 296 -6.74 21.25 3.15
N ALA A 297 -6.36 22.51 3.40
CA ALA A 297 -5.28 23.18 2.69
C ALA A 297 -3.87 22.87 3.25
N CYS A 298 -3.72 22.77 4.58
CA CYS A 298 -2.40 22.59 5.21
C CYS A 298 -2.28 21.33 6.08
N ALA A 299 -3.35 20.54 6.21
CA ALA A 299 -3.45 19.33 7.02
C ALA A 299 -3.15 19.50 8.53
N SER A 300 -2.95 20.72 9.03
CA SER A 300 -2.78 21.02 10.46
C SER A 300 -4.11 21.08 11.19
N PHE A 301 -4.14 20.70 12.47
CA PHE A 301 -5.33 20.84 13.31
C PHE A 301 -5.74 22.30 13.48
N ARG A 302 -7.05 22.56 13.46
CA ARG A 302 -7.60 23.88 13.77
C ARG A 302 -7.61 24.07 15.27
N CYS A 303 -7.06 25.17 15.76
CA CYS A 303 -7.10 25.50 17.18
C CYS A 303 -8.56 25.64 17.63
N PRO A 304 -9.01 24.98 18.71
CA PRO A 304 -10.40 25.06 19.16
C PRO A 304 -10.78 26.42 19.75
N ALA A 305 -9.80 27.24 20.14
CA ALA A 305 -10.06 28.57 20.70
C ALA A 305 -10.25 29.64 19.62
N CYS A 306 -9.46 29.61 18.55
CA CYS A 306 -9.46 30.64 17.51
C CYS A 306 -9.82 30.13 16.10
N HIS A 307 -10.01 28.82 15.94
CA HIS A 307 -10.33 28.11 14.70
C HIS A 307 -9.28 28.27 13.57
N LYS A 308 -8.09 28.80 13.88
CA LYS A 308 -7.00 29.02 12.90
C LYS A 308 -6.12 27.78 12.73
N CYS A 309 -5.59 27.65 11.51
CA CYS A 309 -4.57 26.68 11.07
C CYS A 309 -3.26 27.39 10.72
N SER A 310 -2.19 26.63 10.46
CA SER A 310 -0.89 27.16 9.97
C SER A 310 -1.04 27.99 8.69
N CYS A 311 -1.98 27.58 7.83
CA CYS A 311 -2.33 28.31 6.61
C CYS A 311 -2.99 29.68 6.85
N ALA A 312 -3.75 29.84 7.93
CA ALA A 312 -4.47 31.07 8.22
C ALA A 312 -3.51 32.18 8.67
N THR A 313 -2.40 31.82 9.31
CA THR A 313 -1.33 32.77 9.70
C THR A 313 -0.51 33.22 8.49
N THR A 314 -0.36 32.37 7.47
CA THR A 314 0.36 32.67 6.22
C THR A 314 -0.46 33.60 5.30
N LEU A 315 -1.79 33.60 5.43
CA LEU A 315 -2.71 34.52 4.75
C LEU A 315 -2.87 35.86 5.47
N ARG A 316 -1.90 36.30 6.28
CA ARG A 316 -1.74 37.74 6.51
C ARG A 316 -1.37 38.36 5.16
N ARG A 317 -2.39 38.76 4.38
CA ARG A 317 -2.22 39.88 3.47
C ARG A 317 -1.77 41.02 4.36
N THR A 318 -0.48 41.33 4.32
CA THR A 318 0.03 42.57 4.88
C THR A 318 -0.84 43.65 4.25
N THR A 319 -1.66 44.27 5.09
CA THR A 319 -2.41 45.43 4.64
C THR A 319 -1.32 46.48 4.45
N ILE A 320 -1.18 46.96 3.23
CA ILE A 320 -0.18 47.97 2.89
C ILE A 320 -0.92 49.29 2.80
N CYS A 321 -0.37 50.32 3.43
CA CYS A 321 -0.90 51.66 3.30
C CYS A 321 -0.81 52.13 1.85
N GLY A 322 -1.93 52.60 1.29
CA GLY A 322 -1.98 53.09 -0.09
C GLY A 322 -1.16 54.37 -0.32
N ASP A 323 -0.84 55.10 0.75
CA ASP A 323 -0.16 56.39 0.66
C ASP A 323 1.37 56.27 0.88
N CYS A 324 1.81 55.54 1.90
CA CYS A 324 3.23 55.40 2.24
C CYS A 324 3.83 54.03 1.85
N CYS A 325 3.02 53.11 1.34
CA CYS A 325 3.41 51.74 0.95
C CYS A 325 4.06 50.91 2.08
N MET A 326 3.90 51.30 3.34
CA MET A 326 4.36 50.51 4.49
C MET A 326 3.29 49.52 4.97
N GLU A 327 3.74 48.41 5.56
CA GLU A 327 2.86 47.41 6.15
C GLU A 327 2.25 47.95 7.46
N TYR A 328 0.94 47.81 7.61
CA TYR A 328 0.28 48.11 8.89
C TYR A 328 0.72 47.10 9.95
N SER A 329 1.15 47.58 11.10
CA SER A 329 1.27 46.77 12.30
C SER A 329 -0.13 46.41 12.85
N GLN A 330 -0.22 45.34 13.64
CA GLN A 330 -1.50 44.96 14.26
C GLN A 330 -2.11 46.05 15.14
N ALA A 331 -1.27 46.84 15.83
CA ALA A 331 -1.72 47.93 16.67
C ALA A 331 -2.39 49.05 15.85
N GLU A 332 -1.85 49.35 14.67
CA GLU A 332 -2.39 50.38 13.76
C GLU A 332 -3.69 49.92 13.08
N MET A 333 -3.79 48.62 12.74
CA MET A 333 -5.04 48.05 12.22
C MET A 333 -6.17 48.11 13.25
N GLN A 334 -5.86 47.93 14.55
CA GLN A 334 -6.86 47.95 15.62
C GLN A 334 -7.24 49.38 16.05
N SER A 335 -6.29 50.32 16.02
CA SER A 335 -6.51 51.71 16.43
C SER A 335 -7.10 52.58 15.31
N GLY A 336 -7.03 52.12 14.06
CA GLY A 336 -7.40 52.90 12.87
C GLY A 336 -6.46 54.08 12.61
N HIS A 337 -5.35 54.19 13.34
CA HIS A 337 -4.36 55.25 13.19
C HIS A 337 -3.05 54.64 12.68
N HIS A 338 -2.58 55.13 11.54
CA HIS A 338 -1.29 54.78 10.95
C HIS A 338 -0.54 56.06 10.63
N GLU A 339 0.65 56.21 11.21
CA GLU A 339 1.50 57.38 10.96
C GLU A 339 2.23 57.19 9.64
N CYS A 340 1.72 57.86 8.60
CA CYS A 340 2.41 57.96 7.32
C CYS A 340 3.51 59.03 7.45
N PHE A 341 4.77 58.66 7.19
CA PHE A 341 5.89 59.59 7.08
C PHE A 341 6.13 60.01 5.64
#